data_AF-A0A940CN26-F1
#
_entry.id   AF-A0A940CN26-F1
#
_cell.length_a   1.000
_cell.length_b   1.000
_cell.length_c   1.000
_cell.angle_alpha   90.00
_cell.angle_beta   90.00
_cell.angle_gamma   90.00
#
_symmetry.space_group_name_H-M   'P 1'
#
loop_
_entity.id
_entity.type
_entity.pdbx_description
1 polymer ?
#
loop_
_entity_poly.entity_id
_entity_poly.type
_entity_poly.pdbx_seq_one_letter_code
_entity_poly.pdbx_strand_id
1 'polypeptide(L)' 'MSSNEKNQTIKDVYRLMSELWCSPSETNITNIKKEAEEVIKKLEDVNKEAAMLLRKFLEENTISDESYIDLF' A
#
# COMPACT_ATOMS: atom_id res chain seq x y z
N MET A 1 13.59 16.77 -2.46
CA MET A 1 13.95 15.33 -2.56
C MET A 1 14.93 15.10 -3.69
N SER A 2 15.96 14.29 -3.43
CA SER A 2 16.91 13.79 -4.44
C SER A 2 16.27 12.70 -5.31
N SER A 3 16.85 12.44 -6.50
CA SER A 3 16.35 11.37 -7.38
C SER A 3 16.40 9.97 -6.74
N ASN A 4 17.37 9.73 -5.85
CA ASN A 4 17.47 8.47 -5.10
C ASN A 4 16.32 8.31 -4.09
N GLU A 5 15.94 9.38 -3.41
CA GLU A 5 14.81 9.37 -2.48
C GLU A 5 13.49 9.09 -3.22
N LYS A 6 13.29 9.71 -4.39
CA LYS A 6 12.10 9.46 -5.22
C LYS A 6 12.02 8.00 -5.67
N ASN A 7 13.13 7.43 -6.13
CA ASN A 7 13.19 6.02 -6.53
C ASN A 7 12.93 5.08 -5.36
N GLN A 8 13.41 5.42 -4.15
CA GLN A 8 13.13 4.64 -2.96
C GLN A 8 11.64 4.69 -2.61
N THR A 9 11.02 5.86 -2.65
CA THR A 9 9.57 6.01 -2.43
C THR A 9 8.76 5.14 -3.40
N ILE A 10 9.12 5.11 -4.68
CA ILE A 10 8.44 4.24 -5.66
C ILE A 10 8.61 2.75 -5.32
N LYS A 11 9.80 2.32 -4.89
CA LYS A 11 10.03 0.94 -4.45
C LYS A 11 9.22 0.58 -3.22
N ASP A 12 9.14 1.49 -2.26
CA ASP A 12 8.37 1.28 -1.02
C ASP A 12 6.87 1.11 -1.34
N VAL A 13 6.33 1.85 -2.31
CA VAL A 13 4.95 1.68 -2.82
C VAL A 13 4.74 0.28 -3.40
N TYR A 14 5.64 -0.18 -4.28
CA TYR A 14 5.50 -1.52 -4.86
C TYR A 14 5.64 -2.64 -3.83
N ARG A 15 6.52 -2.47 -2.83
CA ARG A 15 6.63 -3.41 -1.71
C ARG A 15 5.31 -3.48 -0.95
N LEU A 16 4.75 -2.34 -0.55
CA LEU A 16 3.49 -2.25 0.17
C LEU A 16 2.34 -2.97 -0.58
N MET A 17 2.22 -2.73 -1.89
CA MET A 17 1.22 -3.40 -2.73
C MET A 17 1.42 -4.92 -2.76
N SER A 18 2.68 -5.38 -2.87
CA SER A 18 2.99 -6.82 -2.90
C SER A 18 2.67 -7.52 -1.57
N GLU A 19 2.93 -6.86 -0.45
CA GLU A 19 2.65 -7.37 0.89
C GLU A 19 1.13 -7.46 1.14
N LEU A 20 0.36 -6.50 0.63
CA LEU A 20 -1.10 -6.52 0.70
C LEU A 20 -1.72 -7.62 -0.16
N TRP A 21 -1.15 -7.93 -1.32
CA TRP A 21 -1.66 -8.97 -2.22
C TRP A 21 -1.27 -10.39 -1.84
N CYS A 22 -0.11 -10.62 -1.21
CA CYS A 22 0.41 -11.97 -0.94
C CYS A 22 -0.11 -12.64 0.34
N SER A 23 -1.37 -12.40 0.72
CA SER A 23 -2.01 -12.81 1.98
C SER A 23 -1.40 -12.14 3.22
N PRO A 24 -2.08 -11.13 3.79
CA PRO A 24 -1.68 -10.58 5.06
C PRO A 24 -2.02 -11.59 6.16
N SER A 25 -1.03 -12.07 6.91
CA SER A 25 -1.33 -12.59 8.24
C SER A 25 -1.97 -11.46 9.05
N GLU A 26 -3.01 -11.72 9.86
CA GLU A 26 -3.74 -10.69 10.62
C GLU A 26 -2.80 -9.78 11.45
N THR A 27 -1.70 -10.35 11.94
CA THR A 27 -0.66 -9.63 12.69
C THR A 27 0.09 -8.58 11.87
N ASN A 28 0.11 -8.71 10.53
CA ASN A 28 0.84 -7.82 9.63
C ASN A 28 0.01 -6.63 9.15
N ILE A 29 -1.34 -6.72 9.17
CA ILE A 29 -2.23 -5.68 8.61
C ILE A 29 -2.05 -4.33 9.34
N THR A 30 -1.95 -4.36 10.67
CA THR A 30 -1.82 -3.14 11.49
C THR A 30 -0.48 -2.44 11.23
N ASN A 31 0.60 -3.19 11.03
CA ASN A 31 1.91 -2.64 10.71
C ASN A 31 1.94 -2.07 9.29
N ILE A 32 1.33 -2.79 8.32
CA ILE A 32 1.22 -2.36 6.93
C ILE A 32 0.41 -1.05 6.82
N LYS A 33 -0.65 -0.86 7.62
CA LYS A 33 -1.42 0.40 7.63
C LYS A 33 -0.56 1.59 8.06
N LYS A 34 0.23 1.44 9.11
CA LYS A 34 1.11 2.50 9.60
C LYS A 34 2.22 2.83 8.58
N GLU A 35 2.78 1.79 7.98
CA GLU A 35 3.79 1.94 6.92
C GLU A 35 3.20 2.60 5.66
N ALA A 36 1.97 2.25 5.30
CA ALA A 36 1.25 2.85 4.19
C ALA A 36 1.06 4.37 4.34
N GLU A 37 0.70 4.86 5.53
CA GLU A 37 0.56 6.29 5.79
C GLU A 37 1.87 7.06 5.55
N GLU A 38 3.01 6.50 5.98
CA GLU A 38 4.32 7.12 5.76
C GLU A 38 4.71 7.10 4.28
N VAL A 39 4.42 6.01 3.57
CA VAL A 39 4.69 5.86 2.14
C VAL A 39 3.82 6.83 1.32
N ILE A 40 2.54 7.01 1.67
CA ILE A 40 1.64 7.95 0.99
C ILE A 40 2.12 9.39 1.15
N LYS A 41 2.54 9.80 2.35
CA LYS A 41 3.08 11.16 2.57
C LYS A 41 4.31 11.42 1.70
N LYS A 42 5.24 10.46 1.65
CA LYS A 42 6.43 10.57 0.78
C LYS A 42 6.04 10.57 -0.70
N LEU A 43 5.04 9.79 -1.09
CA LEU A 43 4.57 9.71 -2.47
C LEU A 43 3.87 11.00 -2.91
N GLU A 44 3.19 11.70 -2.00
CA GLU A 44 2.50 12.97 -2.30
C GLU A 44 3.49 14.06 -2.79
N ASP A 45 4.71 14.06 -2.25
CA ASP A 45 5.81 14.95 -2.67
C ASP A 45 6.42 14.57 -4.04
N VAL A 46 6.17 13.34 -4.50
CA VAL A 46 6.69 12.82 -5.79
C VAL A 46 5.62 12.88 -6.88
N ASN A 47 4.43 12.39 -6.58
CA ASN A 47 3.28 12.31 -7.46
C ASN A 47 1.98 12.27 -6.63
N LYS A 48 1.28 13.41 -6.57
CA LYS A 48 0.03 13.58 -5.82
C LYS A 48 -1.11 12.67 -6.31
N GLU A 49 -1.22 12.46 -7.62
CA GLU A 49 -2.28 11.62 -8.19
C GLU A 49 -2.07 10.16 -7.79
N ALA A 50 -0.84 9.67 -7.87
CA ALA A 50 -0.49 8.32 -7.43
C ALA A 50 -0.74 8.13 -5.93
N ALA A 51 -0.42 9.14 -5.10
CA ALA A 51 -0.71 9.11 -3.66
C ALA A 51 -2.21 9.02 -3.37
N MET A 52 -3.03 9.77 -4.10
CA MET A 52 -4.49 9.72 -3.98
C MET A 52 -5.06 8.35 -4.36
N LEU A 53 -4.58 7.77 -5.47
CA LEU A 53 -4.99 6.45 -5.93
C LEU A 53 -4.60 5.35 -4.93
N LEU A 54 -3.37 5.40 -4.39
CA LEU A 54 -2.92 4.45 -3.38
C LEU A 54 -3.75 4.55 -2.10
N ARG A 55 -4.08 5.77 -1.66
CA ARG A 55 -4.94 5.98 -0.50
C ARG A 55 -6.33 5.38 -0.71
N LYS A 56 -6.94 5.65 -1.86
CA LYS A 56 -8.23 5.07 -2.24
C LYS A 56 -8.19 3.54 -2.28
N PHE A 57 -7.14 2.97 -2.89
CA PHE A 57 -6.92 1.53 -2.92
C PHE A 57 -6.91 0.92 -1.51
N LEU A 58 -6.24 1.54 -0.54
CA LEU A 58 -6.16 1.02 0.82
C LEU A 58 -7.46 1.14 1.62
N GLU A 59 -8.24 2.19 1.36
CA GLU A 59 -9.58 2.36 1.96
C GLU A 59 -10.56 1.32 1.40
N GLU A 60 -10.51 1.07 0.08
CA GLU A 60 -11.37 0.12 -0.62
C GLU A 60 -10.96 -1.35 -0.40
N ASN A 61 -9.67 -1.64 -0.23
CA ASN A 61 -9.14 -2.99 0.07
C ASN A 61 -9.13 -3.29 1.57
N THR A 62 -10.12 -2.81 2.31
CA THR A 62 -10.57 -3.56 3.49
C THR A 62 -11.23 -4.84 2.95
N ILE A 63 -10.43 -5.75 2.39
CA ILE A 63 -10.87 -7.02 1.84
C ILE A 63 -11.44 -7.76 3.04
N SER A 64 -12.77 -7.74 3.16
CA SER A 64 -13.49 -8.59 4.10
C SER A 64 -13.07 -10.02 3.78
N ASP A 65 -12.60 -10.76 4.78
CA ASP A 65 -12.24 -12.18 4.69
C ASP A 65 -13.34 -13.03 4.03
N GLU A 66 -14.57 -12.50 3.95
CA GLU A 66 -15.73 -13.11 3.31
C GLU A 66 -15.70 -13.11 1.77
N SER A 67 -14.67 -12.55 1.13
CA SER A 67 -14.57 -12.47 -0.34
C SER A 67 -13.68 -13.56 -0.94
N TYR A 68 -13.24 -14.54 -0.15
CA TYR A 68 -12.62 -15.75 -0.68
C TYR A 68 -13.71 -16.60 -1.31
N ILE A 69 -13.99 -16.37 -2.59
CA ILE A 69 -14.84 -17.26 -3.38
C ILE A 69 -14.06 -18.57 -3.53
N ASP A 70 -14.54 -19.62 -2.89
CA ASP A 70 -14.05 -20.98 -3.11
C ASP A 70 -14.22 -21.30 -4.60
N LEU A 71 -13.09 -21.50 -5.29
CA LEU A 71 -13.04 -21.77 -6.73
C LEU A 71 -13.20 -23.26 -7.06
N PHE A 72 -13.78 -24.05 -6.14
CA PHE A 72 -14.00 -25.48 -6.33
C PHE A 72 -15.36 -25.92 -5.77
#